data_AF-A0A098EBN1-F1
#
_entry.id   AF-A0A098EBN1-F1
#
_cell.length_a   1.000
_cell.length_b   1.000
_cell.length_c   1.000
_cell.angle_alpha   90.00
_cell.angle_beta   90.00
_cell.angle_gamma   90.00
#
_symmetry.space_group_name_H-M   'P 1'
#
loop_
_entity.id
_entity.type
_entity.pdbx_description
1 polymer ?
#
loop_
_entity_poly.entity_id
_entity_poly.type
_entity_poly.pdbx_seq_one_letter_code
_entity_poly.pdbx_strand_id
1 'polypeptide(L)' 'MDSDKALVVFQGKQIRREVYNNEWYFSVVDVVKVLTDSPTPR' A
#
# COMPACT_ATOMS: atom_id res chain seq x y z
N MET A 1 15.53 4.80 -18.19
CA MET A 1 14.54 3.81 -17.77
C MET A 1 13.79 4.43 -16.61
N ASP A 2 12.59 4.94 -16.87
CA ASP A 2 11.72 5.60 -15.89
C ASP A 2 11.20 4.59 -14.85
N SER A 3 12.07 4.18 -13.92
CA SER A 3 11.71 3.32 -12.78
C SER A 3 11.12 4.09 -11.59
N ASP A 4 11.04 5.43 -11.68
CA ASP A 4 10.64 6.32 -10.57
C ASP A 4 9.14 6.70 -10.58
N LYS A 5 8.28 5.81 -11.07
CA LYS A 5 6.81 5.97 -11.00
C LYS A 5 6.12 4.94 -10.13
N ALA A 6 6.87 4.18 -9.32
CA ALA A 6 6.25 3.66 -8.11
C ALA A 6 5.64 4.87 -7.38
N LEU A 7 4.37 4.79 -6.99
CA LEU A 7 3.74 5.85 -6.19
C LEU A 7 4.67 6.13 -5.01
N VAL A 8 5.41 7.24 -5.05
CA VAL A 8 6.47 7.59 -4.09
C VAL A 8 5.95 7.47 -2.65
N VAL A 9 4.65 7.70 -2.49
CA VAL A 9 3.89 7.54 -1.24
C VAL A 9 4.01 6.14 -0.60
N PHE A 10 4.18 5.08 -1.39
CA PHE A 10 4.27 3.69 -0.90
C PHE A 10 5.71 3.17 -0.82
N GLN A 11 6.69 3.94 -1.28
CA GLN A 11 8.08 3.53 -1.27
C GLN A 11 8.59 3.36 0.17
N GLY A 12 9.14 2.18 0.49
CA GLY A 12 9.62 1.85 1.84
C GLY A 12 8.53 1.58 2.89
N LYS A 13 7.25 1.62 2.50
CA LYS A 13 6.12 1.31 3.39
C LYS A 13 5.65 -0.12 3.15
N GLN A 14 5.46 -0.89 4.22
CA GLN A 14 4.95 -2.25 4.15
C GLN A 14 3.41 -2.23 4.10
N ILE A 15 2.84 -2.61 2.95
CA ILE A 15 1.39 -2.77 2.75
C ILE A 15 1.11 -4.26 2.62
N ARG A 16 0.21 -4.79 3.44
CA ARG A 16 -0.20 -6.20 3.33
C ARG A 16 -0.91 -6.42 2.00
N ARG A 17 -0.52 -7.49 1.31
CA ARG A 17 -1.12 -7.95 0.06
C ARG A 17 -1.39 -9.44 0.10
N GLU A 18 -2.46 -9.86 -0.55
CA GLU A 18 -2.84 -11.27 -0.69
C GLU A 18 -3.23 -11.55 -2.15
N VAL A 19 -2.98 -12.77 -2.59
CA VAL A 19 -3.45 -13.25 -3.90
C VAL A 19 -4.70 -14.06 -3.67
N TYR A 20 -5.81 -13.67 -4.29
CA TYR A 20 -7.07 -14.37 -4.23
C TYR A 20 -7.69 -14.42 -5.62
N ASN A 21 -8.13 -15.59 -6.08
CA ASN A 21 -8.70 -15.78 -7.42
C ASN A 21 -7.85 -15.17 -8.56
N ASN A 22 -6.52 -15.35 -8.50
CA ASN A 22 -5.56 -14.80 -9.46
C ASN A 22 -5.52 -13.26 -9.52
N GLU A 23 -6.08 -12.58 -8.54
CA GLU A 23 -6.04 -11.12 -8.39
C GLU A 23 -5.25 -10.72 -7.14
N TRP A 24 -4.70 -9.50 -7.16
CA TRP A 24 -3.97 -8.92 -6.05
C TRP A 24 -4.89 -8.04 -5.22
N TYR A 25 -4.99 -8.34 -3.93
CA TYR A 25 -5.71 -7.55 -2.95
C TYR A 25 -4.74 -6.87 -2.00
N PHE A 26 -5.07 -5.66 -1.57
CA PHE A 26 -4.31 -4.89 -0.59
C PHE A 26 -5.17 -4.61 0.63
N SER A 27 -4.55 -4.55 1.81
CA SER A 27 -5.26 -4.13 3.02
C SER A 27 -5.64 -2.65 2.93
N VAL A 28 -6.95 -2.37 2.95
CA VAL A 28 -7.47 -1.00 2.95
C VAL A 28 -6.94 -0.21 4.15
N VAL A 29 -6.86 -0.83 5.33
CA VAL A 29 -6.34 -0.21 6.55
C VAL A 29 -4.89 0.25 6.38
N ASP A 30 -4.06 -0.56 5.73
CA ASP A 30 -2.65 -0.22 5.50
C ASP A 30 -2.52 0.91 4.47
N VAL A 31 -3.36 0.91 3.43
CA VAL A 31 -3.40 2.00 2.45
C VAL A 31 -3.78 3.32 3.13
N VAL A 32 -4.86 3.33 3.94
CA VAL A 32 -5.27 4.52 4.69
C VAL A 32 -4.17 4.97 5.65
N LYS A 33 -3.52 4.03 6.36
CA LYS A 33 -2.39 4.33 7.24
C LYS A 33 -1.28 5.09 6.53
N VAL A 34 -0.86 4.60 5.37
CA VAL A 34 0.24 5.20 4.61
C VAL A 34 -0.15 6.56 4.02
N LEU A 35 -1.40 6.73 3.58
CA LEU A 35 -1.86 7.99 2.99
C LEU A 35 -2.12 9.09 4.02
N THR A 36 -2.45 8.72 5.25
CA THR A 36 -2.83 9.68 6.30
C THR A 36 -1.75 9.86 7.38
N ASP A 37 -0.69 9.06 7.34
CA ASP A 37 0.27 8.87 8.45
C ASP A 37 -0.42 8.65 9.81
N SER A 38 -1.65 8.10 9.80
CA SER A 38 -2.45 7.93 11.01
C SER A 38 -1.90 6.80 11.90
N PRO A 39 -1.65 7.06 13.20
CA PRO A 39 -1.17 6.03 14.13
C PRO A 39 -2.26 4.97 14.42
N THR A 40 -3.53 5.31 14.22
CA THR A 40 -4.69 4.41 14.44
C THR A 40 -5.72 4.55 13.33
N PRO A 41 -5.49 3.92 12.16
CA PRO A 41 -6.47 3.79 11.11
C PRO A 41 -7.37 2.61 11.47
N ARG A 42 -8.49 2.87 12.14
CA ARG A 42 -9.49 1.89 12.54
C ARG A 42 -10.86 2.51 12.45
#